data_AF-A0A246FKL2-F1
#
_entry.id   AF-A0A246FKL2-F1
#
_cell.length_a   1.000
_cell.length_b   1.000
_cell.length_c   1.000
_cell.angle_alpha   90.00
_cell.angle_beta   90.00
_cell.angle_gamma   90.00
#
_symmetry.space_group_name_H-M   'P 1'
#
loop_
_entity.id
_entity.type
_entity.pdbx_description
1 polymer ?
#
loop_
_entity_poly.entity_id
_entity_poly.type
_entity_poly.pdbx_seq_one_letter_code
_entity_poly.pdbx_strand_id
1 'polypeptide(L)'
;MFAVSAAFARSYSPSMSTAAARPAPPDTPRLTPRLLLRPYQPPDAPAFFQLLHTDQARLRPSFPARVATTPTLAAASRLLTQFHHDWHLGRLYVLGIWHGQSGEYLGDISLKPNWAAPITLEIGYYLATAAEGQGYAREALAAAVAFGSEELRAERLLIRCLADNPRSSAVAEAVGFEPLPPRPRPWLRRVLGGTPHVLYYILRRDTAAPAP
;
A
#
# COMPACT_ATOMS: atom_id res chain seq x y z
N MET A 1 -3.58 12.92 -0.95
CA MET A 1 -2.41 13.04 -0.07
C MET A 1 -2.46 11.84 0.85
N PHE A 2 -1.38 11.05 0.96
CA PHE A 2 -1.45 9.58 1.09
C PHE A 2 -0.51 8.90 2.08
N ALA A 3 -0.76 7.61 2.32
CA ALA A 3 0.05 6.74 3.16
C ALA A 3 1.37 6.38 2.46
N VAL A 4 2.49 6.59 3.12
CA VAL A 4 3.84 6.31 2.62
C VAL A 4 4.06 4.80 2.57
N SER A 5 4.03 4.20 1.39
CA SER A 5 4.67 2.89 1.20
C SER A 5 6.16 3.12 0.99
N ALA A 6 6.99 2.64 1.91
CA ALA A 6 8.43 2.66 1.73
C ALA A 6 8.84 1.58 0.72
N ALA A 7 8.69 1.86 -0.57
CA ALA A 7 9.60 1.32 -1.56
C ALA A 7 10.95 2.05 -1.40
N PHE A 8 11.74 1.66 -0.39
CA PHE A 8 13.14 2.07 -0.31
C PHE A 8 14.03 0.85 -0.15
N ALA A 9 15.04 0.79 -1.02
CA ALA A 9 16.10 -0.21 -1.01
C ALA A 9 16.84 -0.18 0.32
N ARG A 10 16.76 -1.28 1.08
CA ARG A 10 17.81 -1.68 2.02
C ARG A 10 18.03 -3.18 1.86
N SER A 11 19.28 -3.52 1.70
CA SER A 11 19.84 -4.86 1.54
C SER A 11 19.26 -5.81 2.60
N TYR A 12 18.61 -6.86 2.13
CA TYR A 12 18.12 -7.94 2.97
C TYR A 12 19.26 -8.96 3.16
N SER A 13 19.65 -9.23 4.41
CA SER A 13 20.38 -10.45 4.74
C SER A 13 19.36 -11.58 4.88
N PRO A 14 19.49 -12.70 4.15
CA PRO A 14 18.51 -13.76 4.19
C PRO A 14 18.69 -14.59 5.46
N SER A 15 17.87 -14.32 6.47
CA SER A 15 17.49 -15.36 7.42
C SER A 15 16.42 -16.22 6.72
N MET A 16 16.85 -17.32 6.10
CA MET A 16 15.93 -18.33 5.55
C MET A 16 15.20 -19.02 6.70
N SER A 17 14.06 -18.44 7.10
CA SER A 17 13.02 -19.21 7.77
C SER A 17 12.25 -19.94 6.67
N THR A 18 12.24 -21.27 6.74
CA THR A 18 11.45 -22.19 5.91
C THR A 18 9.95 -22.04 6.21
N ALA A 19 9.38 -20.87 5.91
CA ALA A 19 7.95 -20.76 5.73
C ALA A 19 7.62 -21.45 4.40
N ALA A 20 6.78 -22.48 4.44
CA ALA A 20 6.28 -23.15 3.24
C ALA A 20 5.79 -22.10 2.24
N ALA A 21 6.21 -22.22 0.97
CA ALA A 21 5.81 -21.30 -0.08
C ALA A 21 4.28 -21.29 -0.18
N ARG A 22 3.65 -20.21 0.29
CA ARG A 22 2.20 -20.05 0.21
C ARG A 22 1.84 -19.80 -1.25
N PRO A 23 0.80 -20.46 -1.80
CA PRO A 23 0.33 -20.15 -3.14
C PRO A 23 -0.09 -18.68 -3.18
N ALA A 24 0.26 -17.99 -4.27
CA ALA A 24 -0.17 -16.62 -4.48
C ALA A 24 -1.71 -16.58 -4.49
N PRO A 25 -2.34 -15.56 -3.87
CA PRO A 25 -3.78 -15.38 -3.98
C PRO A 25 -4.17 -15.20 -5.45
N PRO A 26 -5.39 -15.60 -5.83
CA PRO A 26 -5.85 -15.42 -7.19
C PRO A 26 -5.94 -13.92 -7.53
N ASP A 27 -5.79 -13.62 -8.81
CA ASP A 27 -5.90 -12.26 -9.36
C ASP A 27 -7.35 -11.74 -9.42
N THR A 28 -8.25 -12.36 -8.66
CA THR A 28 -9.68 -12.06 -8.64
C THR A 28 -9.91 -10.59 -8.27
N PRO A 29 -10.65 -9.84 -9.10
CA PRO A 29 -11.02 -8.47 -8.77
C PRO A 29 -11.88 -8.40 -7.51
N ARG A 30 -11.63 -7.37 -6.70
CA ARG A 30 -12.34 -7.08 -5.45
C ARG A 30 -13.30 -5.93 -5.72
N LEU A 31 -14.59 -6.23 -5.65
CA LEU A 31 -15.67 -5.27 -5.87
C LEU A 31 -16.11 -4.64 -4.55
N THR A 32 -16.42 -3.36 -4.63
CA THR A 32 -17.00 -2.55 -3.56
C THR A 32 -18.19 -1.79 -4.16
N PRO A 33 -18.99 -1.04 -3.37
CA PRO A 33 -20.13 -0.32 -3.93
C PRO A 33 -19.79 0.61 -5.10
N ARG A 34 -18.61 1.23 -5.10
CA ARG A 34 -18.21 2.20 -6.14
C ARG A 34 -16.91 1.84 -6.85
N LEU A 35 -16.11 0.93 -6.31
CA LEU A 35 -14.75 0.65 -6.81
C LEU A 35 -14.57 -0.80 -7.24
N LEU A 36 -13.71 -0.96 -8.26
CA LEU A 36 -13.10 -2.21 -8.69
C LEU A 36 -11.62 -2.15 -8.32
N LEU A 37 -11.18 -3.00 -7.40
CA LEU A 37 -9.77 -3.15 -7.02
C LEU A 37 -9.22 -4.41 -7.67
N ARG A 38 -8.20 -4.29 -8.54
CA ARG A 38 -7.63 -5.46 -9.23
C ARG A 38 -6.14 -5.31 -9.52
N PRO A 39 -5.41 -6.43 -9.68
CA PRO A 39 -4.07 -6.39 -10.25
C PRO A 39 -4.06 -5.68 -11.59
N TYR A 40 -2.94 -5.04 -11.90
CA TYR A 40 -2.77 -4.37 -13.19
C TYR A 40 -2.65 -5.38 -14.33
N GLN A 41 -3.17 -4.98 -15.47
CA GLN A 41 -3.06 -5.66 -16.75
C GLN A 41 -2.22 -4.81 -17.70
N PRO A 42 -1.59 -5.41 -18.74
CA PRO A 42 -0.77 -4.67 -19.69
C PRO A 42 -1.43 -3.40 -20.30
N PRO A 43 -2.74 -3.41 -20.64
CA PRO A 43 -3.42 -2.22 -21.17
C PRO A 43 -3.56 -1.05 -20.19
N ASP A 44 -3.30 -1.25 -18.90
CA ASP A 44 -3.47 -0.19 -17.88
C ASP A 44 -2.30 0.80 -17.84
N ALA A 45 -1.17 0.48 -18.48
CA ALA A 45 0.05 1.29 -18.43
C ALA A 45 -0.17 2.77 -18.79
N PRO A 46 -0.97 3.14 -19.81
CA PRO A 46 -1.24 4.54 -20.14
C PRO A 46 -1.93 5.29 -19.00
N ALA A 47 -2.99 4.74 -18.40
CA ALA A 47 -3.73 5.38 -17.32
C ALA A 47 -2.86 5.52 -16.05
N PHE A 48 -2.10 4.46 -15.72
CA PHE A 48 -1.16 4.47 -14.61
C PHE A 48 -0.06 5.53 -14.79
N PHE A 49 0.55 5.59 -15.98
CA PHE A 49 1.58 6.58 -16.31
C PHE A 49 1.02 8.00 -16.27
N GLN A 50 -0.14 8.23 -16.87
CA GLN A 50 -0.77 9.55 -16.94
C GLN A 50 -1.03 10.13 -15.54
N LEU A 51 -1.62 9.34 -14.63
CA LEU A 51 -1.85 9.79 -13.25
C LEU A 51 -0.53 10.16 -12.57
N LEU A 52 0.47 9.27 -12.60
CA LEU A 52 1.75 9.51 -11.94
C LEU A 52 2.49 10.73 -12.50
N HIS A 53 2.36 10.97 -13.81
CA HIS A 53 2.96 12.12 -14.47
C HIS A 53 2.26 13.43 -14.08
N THR A 54 0.92 13.47 -14.17
CA THR A 54 0.11 14.64 -13.82
C THR A 54 0.26 15.02 -12.35
N ASP A 55 0.24 14.03 -11.44
CA ASP A 55 0.28 14.27 -10.01
C ASP A 55 1.69 14.15 -9.41
N GLN A 56 2.74 14.12 -10.24
CA GLN A 56 4.11 13.84 -9.82
C GLN A 56 4.58 14.70 -8.64
N ALA A 57 4.39 16.02 -8.72
CA ALA A 57 4.83 16.96 -7.68
C ALA A 57 4.16 16.68 -6.33
N ARG A 58 2.89 16.28 -6.36
CA ARG A 58 2.08 15.97 -5.19
C ARG A 58 2.40 14.59 -4.60
N LEU A 59 2.70 13.62 -5.45
CA LEU A 59 3.01 12.25 -5.02
C LEU A 59 4.46 12.09 -4.54
N ARG A 60 5.40 12.87 -5.07
CA ARG A 60 6.84 12.73 -4.80
C ARG A 60 7.22 12.75 -3.31
N PRO A 61 6.63 13.58 -2.43
CA PRO A 61 6.98 13.57 -1.00
C PRO A 61 6.64 12.24 -0.31
N SER A 62 5.54 11.59 -0.69
CA SER A 62 5.06 10.34 -0.07
C SER A 62 5.48 9.07 -0.81
N PHE A 63 5.69 9.15 -2.13
CA PHE A 63 6.06 8.02 -3.00
C PHE A 63 7.20 8.37 -3.97
N PRO A 64 8.37 8.79 -3.46
CA PRO A 64 9.48 9.21 -4.31
C PRO A 64 9.95 8.09 -5.23
N ALA A 65 9.98 6.84 -4.75
CA ALA A 65 10.38 5.69 -5.55
C ALA A 65 9.38 5.37 -6.67
N ARG A 66 8.07 5.41 -6.39
CA ARG A 66 7.03 5.16 -7.39
C ARG A 66 7.13 6.14 -8.56
N VAL A 67 7.29 7.43 -8.23
CA VAL A 67 7.52 8.50 -9.20
C VAL A 67 8.81 8.27 -9.98
N ALA A 68 9.92 7.95 -9.31
CA ALA A 68 11.21 7.76 -9.95
C ALA A 68 11.27 6.53 -10.88
N THR A 69 10.48 5.49 -10.60
CA THR A 69 10.42 4.27 -11.42
C THR A 69 9.51 4.39 -12.64
N THR A 70 8.82 5.52 -12.82
CA THR A 70 7.86 5.72 -13.92
C THR A 70 8.13 7.01 -14.73
N PRO A 71 9.37 7.24 -15.22
CA PRO A 71 9.69 8.45 -15.99
C PRO A 71 9.09 8.45 -17.41
N THR A 72 8.71 7.29 -17.94
CA THR A 72 8.16 7.12 -19.29
C THR A 72 7.07 6.05 -19.31
N LEU A 73 6.23 6.05 -20.33
CA LEU A 73 5.23 4.98 -20.55
C LEU A 73 5.89 3.59 -20.62
N ALA A 74 7.03 3.46 -21.29
CA ALA A 74 7.74 2.19 -21.35
C ALA A 74 8.24 1.73 -19.97
N ALA A 75 8.65 2.65 -19.10
CA ALA A 75 9.01 2.34 -17.73
C ALA A 75 7.78 1.95 -16.89
N ALA A 76 6.64 2.60 -17.10
CA ALA A 76 5.36 2.21 -16.51
C ALA A 76 4.99 0.77 -16.87
N SER A 77 5.04 0.40 -18.16
CA SER A 77 4.75 -0.97 -18.61
C SER A 77 5.66 -2.00 -17.94
N ARG A 78 6.98 -1.74 -17.87
CA ARG A 78 7.93 -2.62 -17.16
C ARG A 78 7.59 -2.76 -15.67
N LEU A 79 7.19 -1.66 -15.03
CA LEU A 79 6.79 -1.69 -13.62
C LEU A 79 5.52 -2.52 -13.39
N LEU A 80 4.54 -2.44 -14.29
CA LEU A 80 3.34 -3.29 -14.20
C LEU A 80 3.67 -4.78 -14.38
N THR A 81 4.58 -5.12 -15.31
CA THR A 81 5.11 -6.49 -15.42
C THR A 81 5.80 -6.93 -14.12
N GLN A 82 6.57 -6.04 -13.49
CA GLN A 82 7.20 -6.35 -12.20
C GLN A 82 6.17 -6.59 -11.09
N PHE A 83 5.09 -5.80 -11.02
CA PHE A 83 4.02 -6.04 -10.06
C PHE A 83 3.34 -7.40 -10.24
N HIS A 84 3.09 -7.80 -11.49
CA HIS A 84 2.55 -9.13 -11.77
C HIS A 84 3.50 -10.22 -11.26
N HIS A 85 4.81 -10.08 -11.49
CA HIS A 85 5.79 -11.04 -10.99
C HIS A 85 5.89 -11.03 -9.45
N ASP A 86 5.90 -9.87 -8.81
CA ASP A 86 5.96 -9.73 -7.35
C ASP A 86 4.71 -10.27 -6.67
N TRP A 87 3.54 -10.18 -7.31
CA TRP A 87 2.30 -10.79 -6.85
C TRP A 87 2.44 -12.32 -6.74
N HIS A 88 2.92 -12.96 -7.82
CA HIS A 88 3.11 -14.41 -7.89
C HIS A 88 4.20 -14.92 -6.94
N LEU A 89 5.19 -14.08 -6.63
CA LEU A 89 6.22 -14.38 -5.64
C LEU A 89 5.86 -14.00 -4.20
N GLY A 90 4.68 -13.44 -3.97
CA GLY A 90 4.24 -12.96 -2.64
C GLY A 90 5.12 -11.86 -2.05
N ARG A 91 5.76 -11.04 -2.90
CA ARG A 91 6.66 -9.94 -2.48
C ARG A 91 5.93 -8.62 -2.31
N LEU A 92 4.94 -8.38 -3.16
CA LEU A 92 4.15 -7.16 -3.17
C LEU A 92 2.84 -7.42 -3.91
N TYR A 93 1.73 -7.05 -3.29
CA TYR A 93 0.42 -7.09 -3.91
C TYR A 93 -0.01 -5.68 -4.25
N VAL A 94 -0.10 -5.33 -5.54
CA VAL A 94 -0.53 -4.00 -5.98
C VAL A 94 -1.86 -4.12 -6.72
N LEU A 95 -2.84 -3.36 -6.25
CA LEU A 95 -4.17 -3.28 -6.83
C LEU A 95 -4.38 -1.86 -7.37
N GLY A 96 -4.70 -1.74 -8.66
CA GLY A 96 -5.26 -0.51 -9.19
C GLY A 96 -6.67 -0.30 -8.67
N ILE A 97 -6.99 0.94 -8.32
CA ILE A 97 -8.31 1.38 -7.87
C ILE A 97 -9.01 1.99 -9.08
N TRP A 98 -10.10 1.37 -9.51
CA TRP A 98 -10.89 1.83 -10.65
C TRP A 98 -12.30 2.19 -10.20
N HIS A 99 -12.89 3.24 -10.75
CA HIS A 99 -14.30 3.54 -10.54
C HIS A 99 -15.15 2.46 -11.24
N GLY A 100 -16.04 1.80 -10.51
CA GLY A 100 -16.78 0.62 -10.99
C GLY A 100 -17.70 0.91 -12.18
N GLN A 101 -18.28 2.11 -12.25
CA GLN A 101 -19.18 2.49 -13.36
C GLN A 101 -18.46 3.12 -14.56
N SER A 102 -17.66 4.18 -14.35
CA SER A 102 -16.96 4.88 -15.44
C SER A 102 -15.71 4.16 -15.95
N GLY A 103 -15.15 3.22 -15.19
CA GLY A 103 -13.87 2.58 -15.52
C GLY A 103 -12.67 3.53 -15.36
N GLU A 104 -12.85 4.70 -14.72
CA GLU A 104 -11.77 5.66 -14.52
C GLU A 104 -10.73 5.11 -13.54
N TYR A 105 -9.45 5.27 -13.86
CA TYR A 105 -8.35 4.93 -12.97
C TYR A 105 -8.20 6.00 -11.87
N LEU A 106 -8.41 5.60 -10.63
CA LEU A 106 -8.43 6.51 -9.48
C LEU A 106 -7.15 6.49 -8.67
N GLY A 107 -6.26 5.51 -8.83
CA GLY A 107 -5.03 5.38 -8.03
C GLY A 107 -4.67 3.94 -7.71
N ASP A 108 -3.83 3.73 -6.71
CA ASP A 108 -3.38 2.39 -6.31
C ASP A 108 -3.48 2.16 -4.80
N ILE A 109 -3.56 0.89 -4.43
CA ILE A 109 -3.35 0.41 -3.07
C ILE A 109 -2.46 -0.83 -3.11
N SER A 110 -1.49 -0.89 -2.22
CA SER A 110 -0.49 -1.95 -2.18
C SER A 110 -0.37 -2.53 -0.78
N LEU A 111 -0.10 -3.84 -0.72
CA LEU A 111 0.17 -4.57 0.50
C LEU A 111 1.53 -5.26 0.36
N LYS A 112 2.48 -4.89 1.21
CA LYS A 112 3.82 -5.47 1.26
C LYS A 112 3.91 -6.44 2.44
N PRO A 113 4.02 -7.76 2.18
CA PRO A 113 4.09 -8.73 3.25
C PRO A 113 5.46 -8.79 3.94
N ASN A 114 5.41 -9.10 5.23
CA ASN A 114 6.46 -9.76 5.97
C ASN A 114 5.90 -11.09 6.47
N TRP A 115 6.40 -12.19 5.90
CA TRP A 115 5.91 -13.54 6.15
C TRP A 115 6.46 -14.17 7.43
N ALA A 116 7.37 -13.52 8.14
CA ALA A 116 7.79 -13.98 9.47
C ALA A 116 6.62 -13.87 10.45
N ALA A 117 6.42 -14.90 11.29
CA ALA A 117 5.39 -14.86 12.32
C ALA A 117 5.74 -13.83 13.41
N PRO A 118 4.78 -12.96 13.84
CA PRO A 118 3.41 -12.83 13.32
C PRO A 118 3.39 -12.19 11.93
N ILE A 119 2.57 -12.72 11.00
CA ILE A 119 2.52 -12.20 9.63
C ILE A 119 2.02 -10.75 9.65
N THR A 120 2.78 -9.84 9.03
CA THR A 120 2.42 -8.43 8.95
C THR A 120 2.36 -7.92 7.52
N LEU A 121 1.45 -7.00 7.22
CA LEU A 121 1.38 -6.32 5.92
C LEU A 121 1.56 -4.81 6.10
N GLU A 122 2.45 -4.20 5.34
CA GLU A 122 2.50 -2.72 5.21
C GLU A 122 1.61 -2.30 4.04
N ILE A 123 0.62 -1.44 4.32
CA ILE A 123 -0.28 -0.87 3.33
C ILE A 123 0.17 0.54 2.97
N GLY A 124 0.20 0.83 1.67
CA GLY A 124 0.22 2.20 1.17
C GLY A 124 -0.69 2.35 -0.03
N TYR A 125 -1.28 3.54 -0.16
CA TYR A 125 -2.28 3.83 -1.18
C TYR A 125 -2.15 5.26 -1.66
N TYR A 126 -2.38 5.51 -2.94
CA TYR A 126 -2.64 6.85 -3.45
C TYR A 126 -3.85 6.90 -4.37
N LEU A 127 -4.37 8.11 -4.53
CA LEU A 127 -5.42 8.47 -5.45
C LEU A 127 -4.96 9.59 -6.41
N ALA A 128 -5.63 9.73 -7.53
CA ALA A 128 -5.60 10.93 -8.36
C ALA A 128 -6.11 12.13 -7.55
N THR A 129 -5.58 13.32 -7.85
CA THR A 129 -6.02 14.57 -7.19
C THR A 129 -7.55 14.75 -7.27
N ALA A 130 -8.14 14.48 -8.44
CA ALA A 130 -9.58 14.60 -8.67
C ALA A 130 -10.43 13.62 -7.84
N ALA A 131 -9.85 12.48 -7.43
CA ALA A 131 -10.53 11.44 -6.66
C ALA A 131 -10.45 11.64 -5.13
N GLU A 132 -9.71 12.66 -4.66
CA GLU A 132 -9.61 12.95 -3.23
C GLU A 132 -10.90 13.53 -2.65
N GLY A 133 -11.11 13.36 -1.33
CA GLY A 133 -12.26 13.94 -0.63
C GLY A 133 -13.60 13.23 -0.87
N GLN A 134 -13.65 12.26 -1.78
CA GLN A 134 -14.88 11.53 -2.15
C GLN A 134 -15.07 10.20 -1.38
N GLY A 135 -14.18 9.91 -0.42
CA GLY A 135 -14.22 8.69 0.39
C GLY A 135 -13.67 7.43 -0.28
N TYR A 136 -13.17 7.50 -1.52
CA TYR A 136 -12.63 6.33 -2.24
C TYR A 136 -11.43 5.69 -1.53
N ALA A 137 -10.56 6.48 -0.89
CA ALA A 137 -9.41 5.94 -0.16
C ALA A 137 -9.84 5.06 1.02
N ARG A 138 -10.89 5.47 1.75
CA ARG A 138 -11.45 4.70 2.86
C ARG A 138 -12.07 3.39 2.37
N GLU A 139 -12.84 3.46 1.28
CA GLU A 139 -13.47 2.28 0.68
C GLU A 139 -12.44 1.28 0.14
N ALA A 140 -11.42 1.77 -0.58
CA ALA A 140 -10.32 0.95 -1.06
C ALA A 140 -9.50 0.34 0.10
N LEU A 141 -9.24 1.12 1.16
CA LEU A 141 -8.52 0.63 2.33
C LEU A 141 -9.30 -0.46 3.07
N ALA A 142 -10.61 -0.33 3.23
CA ALA A 142 -11.44 -1.36 3.85
C ALA A 142 -11.38 -2.68 3.05
N ALA A 143 -11.46 -2.62 1.73
CA ALA A 143 -11.32 -3.79 0.86
C ALA A 143 -9.90 -4.41 0.94
N ALA A 144 -8.85 -3.59 1.02
CA ALA A 144 -7.49 -4.08 1.22
C ALA A 144 -7.27 -4.72 2.60
N VAL A 145 -7.93 -4.21 3.65
CA VAL A 145 -7.92 -4.84 4.97
C VAL A 145 -8.56 -6.21 4.94
N ALA A 146 -9.72 -6.36 4.29
CA ALA A 146 -10.35 -7.66 4.10
C ALA A 146 -9.41 -8.63 3.34
N PHE A 147 -8.84 -8.20 2.21
CA PHE A 147 -7.86 -8.99 1.47
C PHE A 147 -6.66 -9.43 2.34
N GLY A 148 -6.04 -8.48 3.04
CA GLY A 148 -4.86 -8.75 3.85
C GLY A 148 -5.12 -9.65 5.05
N SER A 149 -6.26 -9.47 5.71
CA SER A 149 -6.61 -10.27 6.90
C SER A 149 -7.20 -11.63 6.53
N GLU A 150 -8.08 -11.71 5.55
CA GLU A 150 -8.82 -12.93 5.22
C GLU A 150 -8.03 -13.86 4.29
N GLU A 151 -7.48 -13.35 3.20
CA GLU A 151 -6.79 -14.17 2.19
C GLU A 151 -5.30 -14.34 2.52
N LEU A 152 -4.62 -13.24 2.88
CA LEU A 152 -3.19 -13.29 3.23
C LEU A 152 -2.93 -13.74 4.68
N ARG A 153 -3.98 -13.88 5.48
CA ARG A 153 -3.95 -14.30 6.90
C ARG A 153 -3.01 -13.45 7.75
N ALA A 154 -2.91 -12.16 7.47
CA ALA A 154 -2.11 -11.25 8.27
C ALA A 154 -2.73 -11.04 9.65
N GLU A 155 -1.88 -11.08 10.67
CA GLU A 155 -2.27 -10.80 12.06
C GLU A 155 -2.21 -9.30 12.36
N ARG A 156 -1.38 -8.56 11.60
CA ARG A 156 -1.18 -7.11 11.76
C ARG A 156 -1.11 -6.42 10.40
N LEU A 157 -1.88 -5.37 10.23
CA LEU A 157 -1.76 -4.46 9.10
C LEU A 157 -1.17 -3.14 9.60
N LEU A 158 -0.24 -2.58 8.84
CA LEU A 158 0.52 -1.40 9.20
C LEU A 158 0.32 -0.33 8.14
N ILE A 159 0.16 0.92 8.57
CA ILE A 159 0.14 2.09 7.69
C ILE A 159 1.16 3.10 8.21
N ARG A 160 1.81 3.80 7.28
CA ARG A 160 2.71 4.91 7.59
C ARG A 160 2.16 6.17 6.96
N CYS A 161 2.03 7.23 7.73
CA CYS A 161 1.56 8.54 7.25
C CYS A 161 2.65 9.57 7.51
N LEU A 162 2.87 10.50 6.59
CA LEU A 162 3.65 11.70 6.93
C LEU A 162 2.83 12.54 7.91
N ALA A 163 3.48 13.11 8.94
CA ALA A 163 2.82 13.89 9.97
C ALA A 163 2.21 15.19 9.43
N ASP A 164 2.73 15.72 8.32
CA ASP A 164 2.19 16.87 7.58
C ASP A 164 1.01 16.49 6.67
N ASN A 165 0.56 15.22 6.72
CA ASN A 165 -0.54 14.70 5.94
C ASN A 165 -1.66 14.12 6.83
N PRO A 166 -2.48 15.00 7.45
CA PRO A 166 -3.56 14.57 8.33
C PRO A 166 -4.67 13.80 7.60
N ARG A 167 -4.82 13.99 6.29
CA ARG A 167 -5.84 13.28 5.49
C ARG A 167 -5.59 11.77 5.45
N SER A 168 -4.33 11.35 5.36
CA SER A 168 -4.00 9.92 5.34
C SER A 168 -4.18 9.27 6.72
N SER A 169 -3.82 9.99 7.79
CA SER A 169 -4.13 9.58 9.17
C SER A 169 -5.63 9.38 9.37
N ALA A 170 -6.44 10.35 8.96
CA ALA A 170 -7.89 10.29 9.08
C ALA A 170 -8.50 9.10 8.31
N VAL A 171 -7.96 8.75 7.14
CA VAL A 171 -8.39 7.55 6.41
C VAL A 171 -8.02 6.26 7.15
N ALA A 172 -6.82 6.18 7.74
CA ALA A 172 -6.40 5.01 8.51
C ALA A 172 -7.28 4.83 9.76
N GLU A 173 -7.46 5.89 10.55
CA GLU A 173 -8.30 5.90 11.75
C GLU A 173 -9.76 5.55 11.43
N ALA A 174 -10.31 6.06 10.33
CA ALA A 174 -11.68 5.77 9.90
C ALA A 174 -11.91 4.29 9.51
N VAL A 175 -10.84 3.51 9.27
CA VAL A 175 -10.90 2.06 9.02
C VAL A 175 -10.45 1.26 10.26
N GLY A 176 -10.36 1.90 11.41
CA GLY A 176 -10.07 1.26 12.70
C GLY A 176 -8.59 1.06 13.00
N PHE A 177 -7.68 1.67 12.23
CA PHE A 177 -6.27 1.65 12.60
C PHE A 177 -6.02 2.56 13.80
N GLU A 178 -5.22 2.06 14.74
CA GLU A 178 -4.80 2.80 15.93
C GLU A 178 -3.40 3.37 15.75
N PRO A 179 -3.11 4.57 16.24
CA PRO A 179 -1.76 5.12 16.22
C PRO A 179 -0.84 4.31 17.14
N LEU A 180 0.33 3.95 16.64
CA LEU A 180 1.41 3.41 17.46
C LEU A 180 2.19 4.55 18.11
N PRO A 181 2.60 4.40 19.39
CA PRO A 181 3.47 5.38 20.02
C PRO A 181 4.76 5.51 19.22
N PRO A 182 5.31 6.74 19.07
CA PRO A 182 6.57 6.93 18.37
C PRO A 182 7.65 6.07 19.01
N ARG A 183 8.36 5.25 18.21
CA ARG A 183 9.46 4.46 18.75
C ARG A 183 10.53 5.42 19.27
N PRO A 184 10.81 5.44 20.59
CA PRO A 184 11.86 6.30 21.11
C PRO A 184 13.17 5.90 20.44
N ARG A 185 13.88 6.87 19.86
CA ARG A 185 15.27 6.70 19.41
C ARG A 185 16.17 7.55 20.32
N PRO A 186 16.59 7.02 21.48
CA PRO A 186 17.31 7.79 22.49
C PRO A 186 18.57 8.49 21.94
N TRP A 187 19.25 7.87 20.97
CA TRP A 187 20.49 8.36 20.37
C TRP A 187 20.30 9.42 19.26
N LEU A 188 19.08 9.72 18.83
CA LEU A 188 18.79 10.65 17.71
C LEU A 188 18.33 12.05 18.16
N ARG A 189 18.27 12.32 19.46
CA ARG A 189 17.79 13.60 20.02
C ARG A 189 18.65 14.83 19.66
N ARG A 190 19.84 14.67 19.05
CA ARG A 190 20.83 15.75 18.93
C ARG A 190 21.28 16.11 17.50
N VAL A 191 20.82 15.45 16.42
CA VAL A 191 21.57 15.53 15.14
C VAL A 191 20.80 15.96 13.88
N LEU A 192 19.46 15.92 13.77
CA LEU A 192 18.86 16.16 12.43
C LEU A 192 17.62 17.07 12.46
N GLY A 193 17.80 18.28 11.94
CA GLY A 193 16.71 18.96 11.23
C GLY A 193 16.38 18.19 9.95
N GLY A 194 15.08 18.01 9.67
CA GLY A 194 14.59 17.75 8.32
C GLY A 194 14.22 16.32 7.91
N THR A 195 14.12 15.34 8.82
CA THR A 195 13.42 14.09 8.45
C THR A 195 11.92 14.29 8.62
N PRO A 196 11.08 14.07 7.59
CA PRO A 196 9.65 14.21 7.77
C PRO A 196 9.18 13.21 8.83
N HIS A 197 8.47 13.73 9.83
CA HIS A 197 7.96 12.92 10.93
C HIS A 197 6.95 11.91 10.37
N VAL A 198 7.20 10.62 10.57
CA VAL A 198 6.32 9.55 10.11
C VAL A 198 5.50 9.04 11.28
N LEU A 199 4.18 9.08 11.15
CA LEU A 199 3.22 8.45 12.04
C LEU A 199 3.01 7.00 11.61
N TYR A 200 2.91 6.11 12.58
CA TYR A 200 2.72 4.68 12.36
C TYR A 200 1.36 4.28 12.92
N TYR A 201 0.63 3.50 12.15
CA TYR A 201 -0.70 3.01 12.49
C TYR A 201 -0.71 1.49 12.40
N ILE A 202 -1.50 0.85 13.26
CA ILE A 202 -1.68 -0.60 13.29
C ILE A 202 -3.15 -0.96 13.36
N LEU A 203 -3.52 -1.98 12.60
CA LEU A 203 -4.76 -2.73 12.79
C LEU A 203 -4.37 -4.16 13.16
N ARG A 204 -4.84 -4.64 14.32
CA ARG A 204 -4.60 -6.01 14.78
C ARG A 204 -5.85 -6.84 14.49
N ARG A 205 -5.65 -8.05 13.98
CA ARG A 205 -6.74 -9.03 13.95
C ARG A 205 -6.90 -9.60 15.35
N ASP A 206 -8.11 -9.57 15.89
CA ASP A 206 -8.42 -10.33 17.10
C ASP A 206 -8.24 -11.82 16.78
N THR A 207 -7.21 -12.43 17.36
CA THR A 207 -6.96 -13.88 17.30
C THR A 207 -7.75 -14.64 18.38
N ALA A 208 -8.70 -13.97 19.05
CA ALA A 208 -9.56 -14.58 20.06
C ALA A 208 -10.68 -15.44 19.44
N ALA A 209 -10.30 -16.57 18.84
CA ALA A 209 -11.11 -17.79 18.82
C ALA A 209 -10.15 -18.98 18.63
N PRO A 210 -10.16 -19.98 19.54
CA PRO A 210 -9.45 -21.23 19.29
C PRO A 210 -10.10 -21.93 18.09
N ALA A 211 -9.28 -22.59 17.26
CA ALA A 211 -9.79 -23.49 16.23
C ALA A 211 -10.69 -24.58 16.86
N PRO A 212 -11.76 -25.01 16.19
CA PRO A 212 -12.66 -26.06 16.70
C PRO A 212 -11.94 -27.40 16.89
#